data_AF-A0A960UY51-F1
#
_entry.id   AF-A0A960UY51-F1
#
_cell.length_a   1.000
_cell.length_b   1.000
_cell.length_c   1.000
_cell.angle_alpha   90.00
_cell.angle_beta   90.00
_cell.angle_gamma   90.00
#
_symmetry.space_group_name_H-M   'P 1'
#
loop_
_entity.id
_entity.type
_entity.pdbx_description
1 polymer ?
#
loop_
_entity_poly.entity_id
_entity_poly.type
_entity_poly.pdbx_seq_one_letter_code
_entity_poly.pdbx_strand_id
1 'polypeptide(L)'
;MNIYVNEQKLDASLDQEKTLRDVYDAVDRWSRNQNHYIMNLMVDRQEVAPSRLDAMNLNEVERLDFTVAEQDQFIVEAAHELDRYLDQVGSFLFQKEYLTAEQLEQLQ
;
A
#
# COMPACT_ATOMS: atom_id res chain seq x y z
N MET A 1 -18.31 -4.10 9.34
CA MET A 1 -17.39 -4.07 8.19
C MET A 1 -18.12 -4.31 6.86
N ASN A 2 -17.68 -3.62 5.80
CA ASN A 2 -18.01 -3.86 4.39
C ASN A 2 -16.68 -3.96 3.62
N ILE A 3 -16.60 -4.85 2.63
CA ILE A 3 -15.42 -4.93 1.73
C ILE A 3 -15.77 -4.30 0.39
N TYR A 4 -14.84 -3.54 -0.16
CA TYR A 4 -14.86 -3.03 -1.52
C TYR A 4 -13.60 -3.45 -2.27
N VAL A 5 -13.74 -3.79 -3.55
CA VAL A 5 -12.65 -4.06 -4.47
C VAL A 5 -12.85 -3.16 -5.70
N ASN A 6 -11.91 -2.27 -5.99
CA ASN A 6 -12.02 -1.28 -7.07
C ASN A 6 -13.39 -0.57 -7.07
N GLU A 7 -13.74 0.03 -5.92
CA GLU A 7 -15.03 0.68 -5.60
C GLU A 7 -16.28 -0.22 -5.61
N GLN A 8 -16.23 -1.43 -6.15
CA GLN A 8 -17.34 -2.38 -6.15
C GLN A 8 -17.45 -3.08 -4.79
N LYS A 9 -18.65 -3.09 -4.20
CA LYS A 9 -18.87 -3.80 -2.93
C LYS A 9 -18.80 -5.31 -3.17
N LEU A 10 -18.01 -6.01 -2.36
CA LEU A 10 -17.97 -7.47 -2.35
C LEU A 10 -19.13 -8.01 -1.50
N ASP A 11 -20.19 -8.51 -2.14
CA ASP A 11 -21.31 -9.18 -1.45
C ASP A 11 -20.96 -10.62 -1.04
N ALA A 12 -19.86 -10.76 -0.30
CA ALA A 12 -19.44 -12.01 0.35
C ALA A 12 -19.83 -11.99 1.83
N SER A 13 -20.54 -13.02 2.30
CA SER A 13 -20.71 -13.28 3.73
C SER A 13 -19.39 -13.77 4.31
N LEU A 14 -18.80 -12.98 5.22
CA LEU A 14 -17.58 -13.34 5.95
C LEU A 14 -17.90 -14.30 7.10
N ASP A 15 -18.38 -15.49 6.74
CA ASP A 15 -18.85 -16.49 7.71
C ASP A 15 -17.71 -17.34 8.31
N GLN A 16 -16.43 -17.11 7.93
CA GLN A 16 -15.28 -17.90 8.39
C GLN A 16 -14.07 -17.09 8.87
N GLU A 17 -13.93 -15.85 8.40
CA GLU A 17 -12.81 -14.95 8.67
C GLU A 17 -12.87 -14.39 10.11
N LYS A 18 -11.76 -14.49 10.86
CA LYS A 18 -11.73 -14.11 12.29
C LYS A 18 -10.95 -12.82 12.55
N THR A 19 -10.12 -12.43 11.60
CA THR A 19 -9.20 -11.30 11.68
C THR A 19 -9.16 -10.55 10.35
N LEU A 20 -8.69 -9.31 10.37
CA LEU A 20 -8.46 -8.51 9.16
C LEU A 20 -7.37 -9.11 8.26
N ARG A 21 -6.45 -9.92 8.84
CA ARG A 21 -5.48 -10.76 8.14
C ARG A 21 -6.16 -11.83 7.31
N ASP A 22 -7.10 -12.60 7.89
CA ASP A 22 -7.83 -13.65 7.16
C ASP A 22 -8.56 -13.08 5.92
N VAL A 23 -9.14 -11.89 6.08
CA VAL A 23 -9.84 -11.14 5.02
C VAL A 23 -8.87 -10.69 3.93
N TYR A 24 -7.72 -10.12 4.31
CA TYR A 24 -6.67 -9.75 3.35
C TYR A 24 -6.16 -10.97 2.58
N ASP A 25 -5.84 -12.06 3.27
CA ASP A 25 -5.34 -13.29 2.67
C ASP A 25 -6.41 -13.99 1.80
N ALA A 26 -7.71 -13.81 2.09
CA ALA A 26 -8.80 -14.25 1.23
C ALA A 26 -8.89 -13.43 -0.07
N VAL A 27 -8.82 -12.10 0.01
CA VAL A 27 -8.84 -11.21 -1.17
C VAL A 27 -7.58 -11.40 -2.02
N ASP A 28 -6.39 -11.50 -1.43
CA ASP A 28 -5.13 -11.74 -2.14
C ASP A 28 -5.17 -13.04 -2.97
N ARG A 29 -5.65 -14.15 -2.37
CA ARG A 29 -5.84 -15.42 -3.09
C ARG A 29 -6.89 -15.31 -4.20
N TRP A 30 -7.99 -14.60 -3.95
CA TRP A 30 -9.04 -14.37 -4.95
C TRP A 30 -8.53 -13.54 -6.14
N SER A 31 -7.74 -12.48 -5.90
CA SER A 31 -7.12 -11.66 -6.92
C SER A 31 -6.08 -12.45 -7.73
N ARG A 32 -5.19 -13.21 -7.07
CA ARG A 32 -4.18 -14.02 -7.76
C ARG A 32 -4.79 -15.07 -8.68
N ASN A 33 -5.93 -15.65 -8.31
CA ASN A 33 -6.68 -16.58 -9.17
C ASN A 33 -7.24 -15.91 -10.45
N GLN A 34 -7.19 -14.59 -10.56
CA GLN A 34 -7.58 -13.79 -11.73
C GLN A 34 -6.35 -13.14 -12.43
N ASN A 35 -5.12 -13.45 -12.01
CA ASN A 35 -3.88 -12.73 -12.36
C ASN A 35 -3.88 -11.24 -11.94
N HIS A 36 -4.69 -10.89 -10.93
CA HIS A 36 -4.72 -9.57 -10.30
C HIS A 36 -3.88 -9.54 -9.01
N TYR A 37 -3.38 -8.37 -8.66
CA TYR A 37 -2.54 -8.13 -7.49
C TYR A 37 -3.10 -6.95 -6.68
N ILE A 38 -3.05 -7.02 -5.35
CA ILE A 38 -3.42 -5.88 -4.48
C ILE A 38 -2.35 -4.80 -4.60
N MET A 39 -2.77 -3.60 -5.02
CA MET A 39 -1.97 -2.39 -5.10
C MET A 39 -2.00 -1.59 -3.80
N ASN A 40 -3.18 -1.44 -3.18
CA ASN A 40 -3.38 -0.64 -1.98
C ASN A 40 -4.49 -1.29 -1.11
N LEU A 41 -4.39 -1.07 0.20
CA LEU A 41 -5.37 -1.42 1.21
C LEU A 41 -5.67 -0.19 2.08
N MET A 42 -6.93 0.23 2.11
CA MET A 42 -7.42 1.20 3.08
C MET A 42 -8.35 0.55 4.10
N VAL A 43 -8.17 0.93 5.36
CA VAL A 43 -9.06 0.59 6.49
C VAL A 43 -9.72 1.89 6.92
N ASP A 44 -11.06 1.95 6.85
CA ASP A 44 -11.87 3.13 7.17
C ASP A 44 -11.37 4.42 6.48
N ARG A 45 -10.97 4.29 5.20
CA ARG A 45 -10.37 5.32 4.32
C ARG A 45 -8.99 5.83 4.73
N GLN A 46 -8.28 5.14 5.61
CA GLN A 46 -6.86 5.38 5.89
C GLN A 46 -6.02 4.26 5.27
N GLU A 47 -4.93 4.61 4.59
CA GLU A 47 -4.00 3.63 4.03
C GLU A 47 -3.24 2.89 5.14
N VAL A 48 -3.26 1.56 5.12
CA VAL A 48 -2.68 0.71 6.18
C VAL A 48 -1.84 -0.41 5.57
N ALA A 49 -0.54 -0.38 5.87
CA ALA A 49 0.37 -1.45 5.53
C ALA A 49 -0.13 -2.81 6.06
N PRO A 50 -0.18 -3.90 5.25
CA PRO A 50 -0.74 -5.19 5.66
C PRO A 50 -0.11 -5.84 6.90
N SER A 51 1.08 -5.41 7.33
CA SER A 51 1.73 -5.81 8.58
C SER A 51 1.08 -5.26 9.85
N ARG A 52 0.15 -4.30 9.75
CA ARG A 52 -0.56 -3.71 10.88
C ARG A 52 -1.92 -4.37 11.18
N LEU A 53 -2.45 -5.16 10.23
CA LEU A 53 -3.78 -5.79 10.33
C LEU A 53 -3.87 -6.77 11.51
N ASP A 54 -2.77 -7.44 11.85
CA ASP A 54 -2.71 -8.41 12.97
C ASP A 54 -2.89 -7.73 14.35
N ALA A 55 -2.82 -6.40 14.40
CA ALA A 55 -3.00 -5.58 15.61
C ALA A 55 -4.35 -4.81 15.63
N MET A 56 -5.23 -5.03 14.65
CA MET A 56 -6.50 -4.31 14.49
C MET A 56 -7.71 -5.24 14.72
N ASN A 57 -8.75 -4.74 15.39
CA ASN A 57 -9.95 -5.53 15.71
C ASN A 57 -10.95 -5.50 14.54
N LEU A 58 -11.29 -6.69 14.02
CA LEU A 58 -12.27 -6.88 12.95
C LEU A 58 -13.64 -6.23 13.25
N ASN A 59 -14.02 -6.15 14.53
CA ASN A 59 -15.30 -5.59 14.97
C ASN A 59 -15.33 -4.05 15.01
N GLU A 60 -14.16 -3.40 14.98
CA GLU A 60 -14.02 -1.94 15.04
C GLU A 60 -13.94 -1.31 13.64
N VAL A 61 -13.78 -2.12 12.58
CA VAL A 61 -13.67 -1.65 11.19
C VAL A 61 -15.04 -1.61 10.49
N GLU A 62 -15.40 -0.43 9.98
CA GLU A 62 -16.63 -0.24 9.20
C GLU A 62 -16.43 -0.60 7.72
N ARG A 63 -15.25 -0.34 7.17
CA ARG A 63 -14.95 -0.46 5.74
C ARG A 63 -13.49 -0.90 5.46
N LEU A 64 -13.35 -1.84 4.53
CA LEU A 64 -12.09 -2.14 3.85
C LEU A 64 -12.22 -1.79 2.36
N ASP A 65 -11.23 -1.10 1.82
CA ASP A 65 -11.10 -0.83 0.38
C ASP A 65 -9.81 -1.48 -0.13
N PHE A 66 -9.94 -2.37 -1.10
CA PHE A 66 -8.82 -2.98 -1.83
C PHE A 66 -8.76 -2.37 -3.22
N THR A 67 -7.59 -1.85 -3.60
CA THR A 67 -7.28 -1.54 -5.00
C THR A 67 -6.53 -2.72 -5.60
N VAL A 68 -7.02 -3.28 -6.71
CA VAL A 68 -6.40 -4.42 -7.41
C VAL A 68 -6.16 -4.09 -8.88
N ALA A 69 -5.03 -4.54 -9.41
CA ALA A 69 -4.61 -4.27 -10.79
C ALA A 69 -4.13 -5.56 -11.49
N GLU A 70 -4.14 -5.54 -12.82
CA GLU A 70 -3.53 -6.60 -13.64
C GLU A 70 -2.01 -6.65 -13.44
N GLN A 71 -1.41 -7.83 -13.68
CA GLN A 71 0.03 -8.05 -13.45
C GLN A 71 0.94 -7.02 -14.14
N ASP A 72 0.64 -6.66 -15.38
CA ASP A 72 1.47 -5.73 -16.16
C ASP A 72 1.37 -4.30 -15.60
N GLN A 73 0.18 -3.89 -15.15
CA GLN A 73 -0.01 -2.61 -14.45
C GLN A 73 0.69 -2.62 -13.09
N PHE A 74 0.59 -3.70 -12.31
CA PHE A 74 1.31 -3.87 -11.04
C PHE A 74 2.83 -3.71 -11.24
N ILE A 75 3.40 -4.31 -12.29
CA ILE A 75 4.83 -4.20 -12.61
C ILE A 75 5.21 -2.76 -12.99
N VAL A 76 4.38 -2.05 -13.78
CA VAL A 76 4.62 -0.65 -14.18
C VAL A 76 4.55 0.30 -12.99
N GLU A 77 3.52 0.18 -12.14
CA GLU A 77 3.37 1.01 -10.93
C GLU A 77 4.49 0.74 -9.92
N ALA A 78 4.87 -0.54 -9.71
CA ALA A 78 6.01 -0.89 -8.87
C ALA A 78 7.34 -0.35 -9.42
N ALA A 79 7.52 -0.31 -10.75
CA ALA A 79 8.67 0.33 -11.38
C ALA A 79 8.67 1.84 -11.15
N HIS A 80 7.53 2.53 -11.27
CA HIS A 80 7.43 3.97 -10.99
C HIS A 80 7.56 4.34 -9.51
N GLU A 81 7.20 3.45 -8.59
CA GLU A 81 7.45 3.61 -7.16
C GLU A 81 8.95 3.43 -6.85
N LEU A 82 9.60 2.41 -7.43
CA LEU A 82 11.06 2.22 -7.33
C LEU A 82 11.86 3.37 -7.94
N ASP A 83 11.43 3.88 -9.10
CA ASP A 83 12.01 5.05 -9.77
C ASP A 83 11.92 6.28 -8.86
N ARG A 84 10.76 6.54 -8.25
CA ARG A 84 10.58 7.61 -7.25
C ARG A 84 11.45 7.42 -5.99
N TYR A 85 11.71 6.19 -5.53
CA TYR A 85 12.67 5.96 -4.45
C TYR A 85 14.12 6.18 -4.88
N LEU A 86 14.49 5.81 -6.11
CA LEU A 86 15.82 6.09 -6.68
C LEU A 86 16.04 7.59 -6.85
N ASP A 87 15.02 8.35 -7.28
CA ASP A 87 15.05 9.81 -7.34
C ASP A 87 15.17 10.46 -5.96
N GLN A 88 14.46 9.95 -4.93
CA GLN A 88 14.58 10.43 -3.56
C GLN A 88 15.97 10.14 -2.96
N VAL A 89 16.48 8.92 -3.15
CA VAL A 89 17.83 8.53 -2.68
C VAL A 89 18.90 9.30 -3.45
N GLY A 90 18.77 9.45 -4.77
CA GLY A 90 19.65 10.24 -5.61
C GLY A 90 19.67 11.72 -5.20
N SER A 91 18.49 12.31 -5.00
CA SER A 91 18.35 13.69 -4.50
C SER A 91 18.98 13.86 -3.11
N PHE A 92 18.78 12.90 -2.19
CA PHE A 92 19.37 12.94 -0.86
C PHE A 92 20.90 12.75 -0.88
N LEU A 93 21.43 11.94 -1.79
CA LEU A 93 22.87 11.78 -1.99
C LEU A 93 23.49 13.04 -2.63
N PHE A 94 22.86 13.61 -3.66
CA PHE A 94 23.27 14.91 -4.22
C PHE A 94 23.21 16.04 -3.16
N GLN A 95 22.17 16.09 -2.33
CA GLN A 95 22.09 17.04 -1.21
C GLN A 95 23.18 16.82 -0.16
N LYS A 96 23.67 15.59 0.03
CA LYS A 96 24.82 15.28 0.89
C LYS A 96 26.16 15.64 0.27
N GLU A 97 26.31 15.53 -1.05
CA GLU A 97 27.51 15.98 -1.77
C GLU A 97 27.57 17.53 -1.87
N TYR A 98 26.42 18.21 -1.84
CA TYR A 98 26.30 19.67 -1.82
C TYR A 98 26.16 20.26 -0.41
N LEU A 99 27.13 20.01 0.47
CA LEU A 99 27.45 20.95 1.56
C LEU A 99 28.87 20.73 2.12
N THR A 100 29.81 21.64 1.84
CA THR A 100 30.87 22.00 2.81
C THR A 100 31.71 23.21 2.40
N ALA A 101 31.98 24.03 3.43
CA ALA A 101 33.33 24.43 3.81
C ALA A 101 33.38 24.45 5.36
N GLU A 102 33.55 25.49 6.19
CA GLU A 102 33.63 26.95 6.03
C GLU A 102 32.39 27.61 5.37
N GLN A 103 31.22 26.96 5.42
CA GLN A 103 30.02 27.07 4.55
C GLN A 103 30.18 26.73 3.05
N LEU A 104 30.68 27.52 2.07
CA LEU A 104 31.43 28.80 1.96
C LEU A 104 30.60 30.10 2.10
N GLU A 105 31.05 31.20 2.73
CA GLU A 105 31.04 31.32 4.21
C GLU A 105 29.78 32.06 4.74
N GLN A 106 29.24 31.54 5.86
CA GLN A 106 28.12 32.06 6.68
C GLN A 106 27.11 33.03 6.01
N LEU A 107 26.27 32.48 5.13
CA LEU A 107 25.07 33.08 4.51
C LEU A 107 25.23 34.57 4.09
N GLN A 108 26.38 34.92 3.52
CA GLN A 108 26.66 36.22 2.86
C GLN A 108 26.27 36.20 1.37
#